data_AF-A0A2D7Q5M7-F1
#
_entry.id   AF-A0A2D7Q5M7-F1
#
_cell.length_a   1.000
_cell.length_b   1.000
_cell.length_c   1.000
_cell.angle_alpha   90.00
_cell.angle_beta   90.00
_cell.angle_gamma   90.00
#
_symmetry.space_group_name_H-M   'P 1'
#
loop_
_entity.id
_entity.type
_entity.pdbx_description
1 polymer ?
#
loop_
_entity_poly.entity_id
_entity_poly.type
_entity_poly.pdbx_seq_one_letter_code
_entity_poly.pdbx_strand_id
1 'polypeptide(L)'
;MKPTLTNLKPTTISSPTNQNQIKDIQEDVVSLTPKINYQEDKNFLENIQSAIQDVSDNQVKSAELTKNFELGIENDLTKVMIQQQIASLGFQMTLNVRNKVLSAYKDIINMPV
;
A
#
# COMPACT_ATOMS: atom_id res chain seq x y z
N MET A 1 -62.47 -24.86 -10.97
CA MET A 1 -61.49 -25.37 -11.94
C MET A 1 -60.36 -24.34 -12.01
N LYS A 2 -59.12 -24.71 -11.65
CA LYS A 2 -57.96 -23.80 -11.72
C LYS A 2 -57.30 -23.96 -13.09
N PRO A 3 -57.15 -22.91 -13.91
CA PRO A 3 -56.36 -22.99 -15.13
C PRO A 3 -54.87 -22.81 -14.81
N THR A 4 -54.07 -23.82 -15.14
CA THR A 4 -52.61 -23.75 -15.29
C THR A 4 -52.30 -23.49 -16.75
N LEU A 5 -51.52 -22.44 -17.06
CA LEU A 5 -50.79 -22.34 -18.32
C LEU A 5 -49.41 -21.71 -18.06
N THR A 6 -48.44 -22.61 -17.95
CA THR A 6 -47.01 -22.37 -18.16
C THR A 6 -46.79 -22.03 -19.64
N ASN A 7 -46.02 -20.98 -19.92
CA ASN A 7 -45.08 -20.79 -21.04
C ASN A 7 -45.00 -19.32 -21.48
N LEU A 8 -44.24 -18.53 -20.72
CA LEU A 8 -43.62 -17.33 -21.26
C LEU A 8 -42.22 -17.76 -21.74
N LYS A 9 -42.07 -18.04 -23.03
CA LYS A 9 -40.72 -18.04 -23.64
C LYS A 9 -40.19 -16.60 -23.55
N PRO A 10 -38.96 -16.38 -23.09
CA PRO A 10 -38.34 -15.07 -23.18
C PRO A 10 -38.14 -14.76 -24.67
N THR A 11 -38.91 -13.80 -25.19
CA THR A 11 -38.70 -13.25 -26.53
C THR A 11 -37.30 -12.66 -26.59
N THR A 12 -36.48 -13.19 -27.48
CA THR A 12 -35.18 -12.63 -27.84
C THR A 12 -35.40 -11.25 -28.47
N ILE A 13 -35.21 -10.19 -27.69
CA ILE A 13 -35.07 -8.85 -28.25
C ILE A 13 -33.63 -8.77 -28.79
N SER A 14 -33.45 -9.21 -30.03
CA SER A 14 -32.26 -8.91 -30.82
C SER A 14 -32.29 -7.41 -31.16
N SER A 15 -31.69 -6.59 -30.31
CA SER A 15 -31.30 -5.23 -30.69
C SER A 15 -29.77 -5.20 -30.83
N PRO A 16 -29.21 -5.08 -32.05
CA PRO A 16 -27.77 -4.98 -32.26
C PRO A 16 -27.16 -3.69 -31.68
N THR A 17 -27.98 -2.77 -31.16
CA THR A 17 -27.55 -1.45 -30.69
C THR A 17 -26.95 -1.44 -29.28
N ASN A 18 -27.25 -2.44 -28.43
CA ASN A 18 -26.70 -2.49 -27.08
C ASN A 18 -25.27 -3.03 -27.02
N GLN A 19 -24.81 -3.79 -28.03
CA GLN A 19 -23.45 -4.34 -28.02
C GLN A 19 -22.38 -3.26 -28.21
N ASN A 20 -22.67 -2.21 -29.00
CA ASN A 20 -21.76 -1.09 -29.18
C ASN A 20 -21.72 -0.21 -27.91
N GLN A 21 -22.88 0.07 -27.30
CA GLN A 21 -22.94 0.83 -26.05
C GLN A 21 -22.26 0.11 -24.88
N ILE A 22 -22.43 -1.21 -24.77
CA ILE A 22 -21.76 -2.02 -23.74
C ILE A 22 -20.24 -2.11 -23.99
N LYS A 23 -19.79 -1.99 -25.26
CA LYS A 23 -18.37 -1.95 -25.62
C LYS A 23 -17.74 -0.58 -25.36
N ASP A 24 -18.45 0.49 -25.67
CA ASP A 24 -18.03 1.87 -25.40
C ASP A 24 -17.93 2.13 -23.88
N ILE A 25 -18.90 1.65 -23.10
CA ILE A 25 -18.87 1.70 -21.64
C ILE A 25 -17.74 0.82 -21.09
N GLN A 26 -17.44 -0.32 -21.71
CA GLN A 26 -16.30 -1.18 -21.33
C GLN A 26 -14.94 -0.50 -21.63
N GLU A 27 -14.81 0.20 -22.75
CA GLU A 27 -13.59 0.96 -23.09
C GLU A 27 -13.39 2.15 -22.15
N ASP A 28 -14.47 2.86 -21.78
CA ASP A 28 -14.43 3.94 -20.79
C ASP A 28 -14.04 3.45 -19.39
N VAL A 29 -14.59 2.32 -18.90
CA VAL A 29 -14.21 1.77 -17.58
C VAL A 29 -12.79 1.17 -17.55
N VAL A 30 -12.29 0.66 -18.68
CA VAL A 30 -10.89 0.22 -18.83
C VAL A 30 -9.92 1.40 -18.88
N SER A 31 -10.36 2.58 -19.31
CA SER A 31 -9.55 3.81 -19.29
C SER A 31 -9.51 4.47 -17.89
N LEU A 32 -10.52 4.21 -17.06
CA LEU A 32 -10.63 4.67 -15.67
C LEU A 32 -9.86 3.79 -14.68
N THR A 33 -9.38 2.61 -15.11
CA THR A 33 -8.52 1.78 -14.27
C THR A 33 -7.13 2.40 -14.20
N PRO A 34 -6.55 2.64 -13.00
CA PRO A 34 -5.23 3.24 -12.89
C PRO A 34 -4.23 2.43 -13.70
N LYS A 35 -3.62 3.04 -14.73
CA LYS A 35 -2.49 2.43 -15.42
C LYS A 35 -1.34 2.35 -14.42
N ILE A 36 -1.08 1.15 -13.90
CA ILE A 36 0.04 0.89 -13.00
C ILE A 36 1.33 1.22 -13.75
N ASN A 37 1.94 2.35 -13.41
CA ASN A 37 3.24 2.73 -13.94
C ASN A 37 4.32 2.03 -13.10
N TYR A 38 4.77 0.88 -13.59
CA TYR A 38 5.82 0.06 -12.95
C TYR A 38 7.15 0.80 -12.68
N GLN A 39 7.35 1.99 -13.24
CA GLN A 39 8.53 2.82 -12.96
C GLN A 39 8.43 3.55 -11.62
N GLU A 40 7.23 3.93 -11.17
CA GLU A 40 6.99 4.53 -9.85
C GLU A 40 7.12 3.50 -8.72
N ASP A 41 6.72 2.25 -8.96
CA ASP A 41 6.75 1.18 -7.96
C ASP A 41 8.17 0.77 -7.55
N LYS A 42 9.15 0.86 -8.47
CA LYS A 42 10.57 0.65 -8.12
C LYS A 42 11.06 1.69 -7.12
N ASN A 43 10.67 2.95 -7.29
CA ASN A 43 11.03 4.02 -6.37
C ASN A 43 10.44 3.78 -4.99
N PHE A 44 9.21 3.26 -4.90
CA PHE A 44 8.60 2.95 -3.60
C PHE A 44 9.39 1.89 -2.81
N LEU A 45 9.73 0.76 -3.44
CA LEU A 45 10.50 -0.30 -2.78
C LEU A 45 11.91 0.17 -2.39
N GLU A 46 12.56 0.97 -3.23
CA GLU A 46 13.87 1.54 -2.97
C GLU A 46 13.84 2.56 -1.81
N ASN A 47 12.77 3.36 -1.72
CA ASN A 47 12.53 4.28 -0.61
C ASN A 47 12.25 3.53 0.71
N ILE A 48 11.47 2.43 0.67
CA ILE A 48 11.24 1.56 1.82
C ILE A 48 12.55 0.94 2.30
N GLN A 49 13.37 0.44 1.37
CA GLN A 49 14.65 -0.16 1.67
C GLN A 49 15.61 0.87 2.29
N SER A 50 15.67 2.07 1.74
CA SER A 50 16.43 3.19 2.29
C SER A 50 15.94 3.57 3.69
N ALA A 51 14.63 3.67 3.91
CA ALA A 51 14.06 3.99 5.21
C ALA A 51 14.36 2.92 6.28
N ILE A 52 14.40 1.64 5.91
CA ILE A 52 14.81 0.56 6.83
C ILE A 52 16.29 0.70 7.18
N GLN A 53 17.14 1.02 6.20
CA GLN A 53 18.56 1.28 6.43
C GLN A 53 18.76 2.48 7.35
N ASP A 54 18.03 3.58 7.13
CA ASP A 54 18.08 4.78 7.96
C ASP A 54 17.70 4.51 9.41
N VAL A 55 16.73 3.63 9.67
CA VAL A 55 16.38 3.23 11.04
C VAL A 55 17.52 2.44 11.69
N SER A 56 18.14 1.52 10.96
CA SER A 56 19.31 0.77 11.45
C SER A 56 20.46 1.72 11.80
N ASP A 57 20.75 2.66 10.91
CA ASP A 57 21.83 3.63 11.11
C ASP A 57 21.53 4.57 12.29
N ASN A 58 20.27 5.00 12.44
CA ASN A 58 19.83 5.79 13.60
C ASN A 58 19.92 5.00 14.91
N GLN A 59 19.68 3.69 14.93
CA GLN A 59 19.87 2.85 16.12
C GLN A 59 21.33 2.77 16.52
N VAL A 60 22.24 2.53 15.56
CA VAL A 60 23.69 2.51 15.80
C VAL A 60 24.18 3.87 16.31
N LYS A 61 23.75 4.95 15.67
CA LYS A 61 24.11 6.31 16.05
C LYS A 61 23.60 6.68 17.44
N SER A 62 22.39 6.27 17.80
CA SER A 62 21.84 6.48 19.14
C SER A 62 22.63 5.71 20.21
N ALA A 63 23.07 4.48 19.90
CA ALA A 63 23.91 3.69 20.80
C ALA A 63 25.30 4.33 20.99
N GLU A 64 25.89 4.85 19.90
CA GLU A 64 27.16 5.56 19.94
C GLU A 64 27.06 6.87 20.74
N LEU A 65 26.01 7.66 20.53
CA LEU A 65 25.77 8.89 21.29
C LEU A 65 25.55 8.62 22.77
N THR A 66 24.83 7.55 23.12
CA THR A 66 24.65 7.12 24.51
C THR A 66 26.00 6.77 25.14
N LYS A 67 26.84 6.00 24.42
CA LYS A 67 28.19 5.65 24.88
C LYS A 67 29.10 6.88 25.03
N ASN A 68 29.06 7.82 24.09
CA ASN A 68 29.87 9.02 24.13
C ASN A 68 29.45 9.98 25.26
N PHE A 69 28.17 9.98 25.60
CA PHE A 69 27.64 10.68 26.77
C PHE A 69 28.10 10.02 28.08
N GLU A 70 28.03 8.69 28.19
CA GLU A 70 28.55 7.95 29.35
C GLU A 70 30.05 8.15 29.57
N LEU A 71 30.82 8.33 28.48
CA LEU A 71 32.26 8.59 28.50
C LEU A 71 32.62 10.06 28.77
N GLY A 72 31.63 10.97 28.86
CA GLY A 72 31.85 12.39 29.10
C GLY A 72 32.49 13.15 27.93
N ILE A 73 32.48 12.58 26.72
CA ILE A 73 33.04 13.19 25.50
C ILE A 73 32.06 14.23 24.91
N GLU A 74 30.75 14.01 25.05
CA GLU A 74 29.69 14.99 24.76
C GLU A 74 28.88 15.28 26.04
N ASN A 75 28.86 16.54 26.49
CA ASN A 75 28.04 16.99 27.64
C ASN A 75 26.58 17.31 27.25
N ASP A 76 26.19 17.10 26.00
CA ASP A 76 24.89 17.50 25.48
C ASP A 76 23.86 16.36 25.59
N LEU A 77 23.38 16.13 26.81
CA LEU A 77 22.30 15.19 27.12
C LEU A 77 21.08 15.40 26.20
N THR A 78 20.78 16.64 25.83
CA THR A 78 19.65 17.01 24.97
C THR A 78 19.73 16.33 23.61
N LYS A 79 20.93 16.30 23.02
CA LYS A 79 21.17 15.68 21.70
C LYS A 79 20.95 14.17 21.73
N VAL A 80 21.41 13.49 22.79
CA VAL A 80 21.18 12.04 22.99
C VAL A 80 19.68 11.77 23.13
N MET A 81 18.97 12.54 23.95
CA MET A 81 17.53 12.36 24.17
C MET A 81 16.71 12.57 22.89
N ILE A 82 17.04 13.60 22.11
CA ILE A 82 16.39 13.85 20.81
C ILE A 82 16.66 12.69 19.86
N GLN A 83 17.92 12.23 19.76
CA GLN A 83 18.26 11.13 18.87
C GLN A 83 17.53 9.84 19.25
N GLN A 84 17.41 9.54 20.55
CA GLN A 84 16.69 8.37 21.03
C GLN A 84 15.18 8.44 20.74
N GLN A 85 14.60 9.64 20.82
CA GLN A 85 13.20 9.87 20.44
C GLN A 85 13.00 9.68 18.93
N ILE A 86 13.92 10.19 18.11
CA ILE A 86 13.89 10.02 16.64
C ILE A 86 14.02 8.54 16.29
N ALA A 87 14.96 7.81 16.88
CA ALA A 87 15.14 6.38 16.64
C ALA A 87 13.90 5.56 17.02
N SER A 88 13.30 5.87 18.17
CA SER A 88 12.08 5.19 18.65
C SER A 88 10.88 5.46 17.73
N LEU A 89 10.67 6.72 17.34
CA LEU A 89 9.60 7.11 16.43
C LEU A 89 9.79 6.49 15.03
N GLY A 90 11.01 6.55 14.49
CA GLY A 90 11.36 5.95 13.21
C GLY A 90 11.10 4.44 13.19
N PHE A 91 11.49 3.73 14.24
CA PHE A 91 11.21 2.30 14.37
C PHE A 91 9.71 1.98 14.37
N GLN A 92 8.90 2.72 15.12
CA GLN A 92 7.44 2.55 15.13
C GLN A 92 6.84 2.78 13.74
N MET A 93 7.32 3.81 13.03
CA MET A 93 6.86 4.12 11.69
C MET A 93 7.20 3.00 10.71
N THR A 94 8.41 2.44 10.77
CA THR A 94 8.82 1.28 9.95
C THR A 94 7.96 0.04 10.21
N LEU A 95 7.61 -0.25 11.46
CA LEU A 95 6.70 -1.35 11.77
C LEU A 95 5.31 -1.14 11.16
N ASN A 96 4.79 0.09 11.23
CA ASN A 96 3.50 0.42 10.61
C ASN A 96 3.52 0.25 9.10
N VAL A 97 4.58 0.70 8.44
CA VAL A 97 4.76 0.55 6.99
C VAL A 97 4.89 -0.91 6.61
N ARG A 98 5.71 -1.69 7.31
CA ARG A 98 5.83 -3.15 7.13
C ARG A 98 4.46 -3.82 7.18
N ASN A 99 3.68 -3.54 8.22
CA ASN A 99 2.35 -4.12 8.39
C ASN A 99 1.40 -3.70 7.26
N LYS A 100 1.46 -2.45 6.81
CA LYS A 100 0.64 -1.95 5.70
C LYS A 100 0.97 -2.63 4.37
N VAL A 101 2.27 -2.84 4.09
CA VAL A 101 2.73 -3.53 2.87
C VAL A 101 2.31 -5.00 2.87
N LEU A 102 2.45 -5.68 4.01
CA LEU A 102 1.96 -7.06 4.19
C LEU A 102 0.44 -7.16 3.98
N SER A 103 -0.33 -6.23 4.53
CA SER A 103 -1.79 -6.18 4.33
C SER A 103 -2.14 -5.91 2.88
N ALA A 104 -1.51 -4.94 2.22
CA ALA A 104 -1.78 -4.63 0.81
C ALA A 104 -1.47 -5.83 -0.12
N TYR A 105 -0.38 -6.55 0.14
CA TYR A 105 -0.08 -7.78 -0.58
C TYR A 105 -1.16 -8.85 -0.36
N LYS A 106 -1.59 -9.02 0.90
CA LYS A 106 -2.69 -9.93 1.24
C LYS A 106 -4.01 -9.53 0.59
N ASP A 107 -4.31 -8.23 0.50
CA ASP A 107 -5.53 -7.69 -0.09
C ASP A 107 -5.57 -7.93 -1.60
N ILE A 108 -4.45 -7.77 -2.32
CA ILE A 108 -4.35 -8.08 -3.75
C ILE A 108 -4.64 -9.56 -4.03
N ILE A 109 -4.14 -10.48 -3.19
CA ILE A 109 -4.35 -11.93 -3.38
C ILE A 109 -5.78 -12.36 -3.02
N ASN A 110 -6.42 -11.70 -2.05
CA ASN A 110 -7.78 -12.03 -1.63
C ASN A 110 -8.86 -11.29 -2.43
N MET A 111 -8.46 -10.43 -3.37
CA MET A 111 -9.41 -9.77 -4.26
C MET A 111 -9.92 -10.80 -5.29
N PRO A 112 -11.24 -11.08 -5.37
CA PRO A 112 -11.76 -11.94 -6.42
C PRO A 112 -11.57 -11.25 -7.78
N VAL A 113 -11.04 -12.02 -8.75
CA VAL A 113 -10.93 -11.61 -10.16
C VAL A 113 -12.27 -11.62 -10.88
#